data_AF-A0A2C5XTX0-F1
#
_entry.id   AF-A0A2C5XTX0-F1
#
_cell.length_a   1.000
_cell.length_b   1.000
_cell.length_c   1.000
_cell.angle_alpha   90.00
_cell.angle_beta   90.00
_cell.angle_gamma   90.00
#
_symmetry.space_group_name_H-M   'P 1'
#
loop_
_entity.id
_entity.type
_entity.pdbx_description
1 polymer ?
#
loop_
_entity_poly.entity_id
_entity_poly.type
_entity_poly.pdbx_seq_one_letter_code
_entity_poly.pdbx_strand_id
1 'polypeptide(L)'
;MYELFLTALVEPGDLEAACSVLGGLCSMTPWETISRVVYYQGPSKPTGISNQTSIDKPMRKDTALLWKDLHQNLSRQSYILQARYDVSKQRDMGPQAVAMDLNSTPGILRWTDFPDPPHGRPLIIQRKFVDIWEQKKLPCVMRDNQYRYKSEVMEQQYRFFREETEFCLTRQYFLGSISNYTPLESRQHQSEPLATLPSWESLTPVDMQNRWILHVKVHVLQDSKPDELRKAQDQLTAIKTELEGAFELKAIDRKAHDTRVALQPQGVQALPNKVILGKN
;
A
#
# COMPACT_ATOMS: atom_id res chain seq x y z
N MET A 1 10.54 -0.87 10.76
CA MET A 1 11.36 -1.67 9.81
C MET A 1 11.64 -0.83 8.58
N TYR A 2 12.64 -1.17 7.77
CA TYR A 2 12.92 -0.55 6.47
C TYR A 2 12.65 -1.54 5.33
N GLU A 3 12.09 -1.05 4.24
CA GLU A 3 12.06 -1.75 2.96
C GLU A 3 12.90 -1.00 1.94
N LEU A 4 13.75 -1.72 1.23
CA LEU A 4 14.52 -1.25 0.09
C LEU A 4 14.05 -2.00 -1.13
N PHE A 5 13.83 -1.30 -2.24
CA PHE A 5 13.34 -1.97 -3.43
C PHE A 5 13.73 -1.32 -4.75
N LEU A 6 13.74 -2.16 -5.78
CA LEU A 6 13.83 -1.80 -7.19
C LEU A 6 12.51 -2.10 -7.88
N THR A 7 12.21 -1.39 -8.96
CA THR A 7 10.96 -1.57 -9.70
C THR A 7 11.21 -1.82 -11.18
N ALA A 8 10.48 -2.75 -11.77
CA ALA A 8 10.39 -2.93 -13.22
C ALA A 8 8.92 -3.04 -13.63
N LEU A 9 8.65 -2.79 -14.91
CA LEU A 9 7.33 -2.99 -15.51
C LEU A 9 7.43 -4.23 -16.41
N VAL A 10 6.41 -5.07 -16.34
CA VAL A 10 6.29 -6.29 -17.14
C VAL A 10 4.99 -6.21 -17.93
N GLU A 11 5.08 -6.36 -19.24
CA GLU A 11 3.92 -6.28 -20.12
C GLU A 11 2.94 -7.44 -19.86
N PRO A 12 1.64 -7.27 -20.11
CA PRO A 12 0.63 -8.29 -19.80
C PRO A 12 0.93 -9.65 -20.44
N GLY A 13 1.47 -9.66 -21.66
CA GLY A 13 1.81 -10.87 -22.41
C GLY A 13 3.06 -11.59 -21.89
N ASP A 14 3.91 -10.91 -21.12
CA ASP A 14 5.19 -11.44 -20.65
C ASP A 14 5.12 -12.00 -19.22
N LEU A 15 3.93 -12.02 -18.60
CA LEU A 15 3.76 -12.50 -17.23
C LEU A 15 4.29 -13.92 -17.03
N GLU A 16 3.95 -14.84 -17.93
CA GLU A 16 4.34 -16.25 -17.80
C GLU A 16 5.86 -16.41 -17.95
N ALA A 17 6.47 -15.68 -18.87
CA ALA A 17 7.91 -15.62 -19.03
C ALA A 17 8.60 -15.03 -17.79
N ALA A 18 8.08 -13.93 -17.26
CA ALA A 18 8.58 -13.31 -16.03
C ALA A 18 8.49 -14.27 -14.83
N CYS A 19 7.36 -14.96 -14.66
CA CYS A 19 7.20 -15.99 -13.63
C CYS A 19 8.14 -17.17 -13.82
N SER A 20 8.42 -17.58 -15.06
CA SER A 20 9.35 -18.67 -15.36
C SER A 20 10.79 -18.29 -15.04
N VAL A 21 11.22 -17.07 -15.40
CA VAL A 21 12.55 -16.54 -15.06
C VAL A 21 12.72 -16.45 -13.54
N LEU A 22 11.76 -15.82 -12.85
CA LEU A 22 11.81 -15.68 -11.39
C LEU A 22 11.70 -17.04 -10.68
N GLY A 23 10.92 -17.97 -11.22
CA GLY A 23 10.79 -19.31 -10.69
C GLY A 23 12.06 -20.13 -10.82
N GLY A 24 12.76 -20.03 -11.96
CA GLY A 24 14.09 -20.61 -12.13
C GLY A 24 15.12 -19.97 -11.20
N LEU A 25 15.12 -18.65 -11.10
CA LEU A 25 16.03 -17.87 -10.24
C LEU A 25 15.88 -18.20 -8.76
N CYS A 26 14.63 -18.30 -8.29
CA CYS A 26 14.30 -18.55 -6.88
C CYS A 26 14.14 -20.05 -6.57
N SER A 27 14.22 -20.92 -7.58
CA SER A 27 13.97 -22.36 -7.46
C SER A 27 12.63 -22.68 -6.78
N MET A 28 11.59 -21.91 -7.10
CA MET A 28 10.25 -22.11 -6.54
C MET A 28 9.15 -21.73 -7.52
N THR A 29 7.96 -22.28 -7.31
CA THR A 29 6.76 -21.87 -8.04
C THR A 29 6.22 -20.54 -7.48
N PRO A 30 5.54 -19.72 -8.30
CA PRO A 30 4.94 -18.48 -7.83
C PRO A 30 3.91 -18.74 -6.72
N TRP A 31 4.00 -17.99 -5.63
CA TRP A 31 2.94 -17.92 -4.63
C TRP A 31 1.93 -16.86 -5.05
N GLU A 32 0.77 -17.28 -5.57
CA GLU A 32 -0.32 -16.36 -5.92
C GLU A 32 -1.09 -15.91 -4.67
N THR A 33 -1.38 -14.62 -4.57
CA THR A 33 -2.27 -14.08 -3.53
C THR A 33 -3.14 -13.00 -4.11
N ILE A 34 -4.39 -12.96 -3.66
CA ILE A 34 -5.34 -11.92 -4.02
C ILE A 34 -5.81 -11.29 -2.72
N SER A 35 -5.69 -9.98 -2.64
CA SER A 35 -6.03 -9.24 -1.44
C SER A 35 -6.94 -8.06 -1.77
N ARG A 36 -7.99 -7.89 -0.96
CA ARG A 36 -8.77 -6.65 -0.92
C ARG A 36 -7.98 -5.63 -0.11
N VAL A 37 -7.65 -4.51 -0.72
CA VAL A 37 -6.89 -3.42 -0.09
C VAL A 37 -7.83 -2.24 0.13
N VAL A 38 -8.09 -1.92 1.38
CA VAL A 38 -8.95 -0.81 1.80
C VAL A 38 -8.06 0.33 2.30
N TYR A 39 -8.18 1.50 1.67
CA TYR A 39 -7.40 2.69 1.99
C TYR A 39 -8.15 3.59 2.95
N TYR A 40 -7.44 4.00 4.01
CA TYR A 40 -7.95 4.92 5.03
C TYR A 40 -7.09 6.17 5.10
N GLN A 41 -7.68 7.32 4.88
CA GLN A 41 -7.02 8.61 5.00
C GLN A 41 -7.01 9.07 6.46
N GLY A 42 -5.81 9.38 6.98
CA GLY A 42 -5.66 9.95 8.32
C GLY A 42 -6.30 11.32 8.51
N PRO A 43 -6.51 11.74 9.78
CA PRO A 43 -7.09 13.04 10.12
C PRO A 43 -6.21 14.21 9.66
N SER A 44 -6.78 15.41 9.50
CA SER A 44 -5.98 16.59 9.12
C SER A 44 -4.98 17.00 10.19
N LYS A 45 -5.31 16.78 11.47
CA LYS A 45 -4.42 16.92 12.60
C LYS A 45 -3.89 15.53 13.01
N PRO A 46 -2.59 15.25 12.89
CA PRO A 46 -2.02 13.97 13.29
C PRO A 46 -2.20 13.74 14.80
N THR A 47 -2.75 12.58 15.17
CA THR A 47 -2.97 12.18 16.58
C THR A 47 -2.49 10.75 16.89
N GLY A 48 -1.89 10.08 15.91
CA GLY A 48 -1.52 8.67 16.04
C GLY A 48 -2.72 7.72 16.14
N ILE A 49 -2.45 6.51 16.62
CA ILE A 49 -3.48 5.55 17.06
C ILE A 49 -3.60 5.67 18.58
N SER A 50 -4.30 6.70 19.05
CA SER A 50 -4.43 7.02 20.48
C SER A 50 -5.58 6.24 21.13
N ASN A 51 -6.66 5.98 20.39
CA ASN A 51 -7.77 5.15 20.84
C ASN A 51 -7.49 3.68 20.50
N GLN A 52 -7.33 2.86 21.54
CA GLN A 52 -7.01 1.44 21.41
C GLN A 52 -8.17 0.52 21.81
N THR A 53 -9.39 1.04 21.89
CA THR A 53 -10.58 0.29 22.35
C THR A 53 -10.91 -0.88 21.43
N SER A 54 -10.80 -0.65 20.11
CA SER A 54 -11.05 -1.68 19.08
C SER A 54 -9.84 -2.59 18.79
N ILE A 55 -8.71 -2.40 19.47
CA ILE A 55 -7.53 -3.26 19.32
C ILE A 55 -7.67 -4.45 20.27
N ASP A 56 -7.62 -5.66 19.72
CA ASP A 56 -7.74 -6.89 20.51
C ASP A 56 -6.57 -7.03 21.50
N LYS A 57 -6.89 -7.39 22.75
CA LYS A 57 -5.95 -7.60 23.86
C LYS A 57 -6.24 -8.97 24.50
N PRO A 58 -5.22 -9.66 25.06
CA PRO A 58 -3.81 -9.30 25.14
C PRO A 58 -3.05 -9.47 23.82
N MET A 59 -1.94 -8.76 23.67
CA MET A 59 -1.12 -8.75 22.45
C MET A 59 0.25 -9.38 22.70
N ARG A 60 0.82 -10.02 21.67
CA ARG A 60 2.22 -10.44 21.71
C ARG A 60 3.14 -9.21 21.78
N LYS A 61 4.31 -9.35 22.42
CA LYS A 61 5.23 -8.24 22.69
C LYS A 61 5.74 -7.56 21.42
N ASP A 62 6.07 -8.35 20.40
CA ASP A 62 6.45 -7.90 19.05
C ASP A 62 5.33 -7.08 18.40
N THR A 63 4.09 -7.57 18.43
CA THR A 63 2.92 -6.83 17.90
C THR A 63 2.70 -5.52 18.64
N ALA A 64 2.85 -5.51 19.97
CA ALA A 64 2.73 -4.30 20.77
C ALA A 64 3.79 -3.24 20.42
N LEU A 65 5.02 -3.67 20.09
CA LEU A 65 6.07 -2.77 19.62
C LEU A 65 5.73 -2.16 18.25
N LEU A 66 5.15 -2.94 17.33
CA LEU A 66 4.71 -2.44 16.02
C LEU A 66 3.60 -1.40 16.16
N TRP A 67 2.62 -1.62 17.04
CA TRP A 67 1.58 -0.62 17.32
C TRP A 67 2.15 0.67 17.92
N LYS A 68 3.17 0.55 18.80
CA LYS A 68 3.85 1.71 19.37
C LYS A 68 4.61 2.50 18.30
N ASP A 69 5.36 1.81 17.43
CA ASP A 69 6.08 2.44 16.30
C ASP A 69 5.10 3.12 15.34
N LEU A 70 4.02 2.43 14.97
CA LEU A 70 2.95 2.98 14.14
C LEU A 70 2.35 4.25 14.78
N HIS A 71 1.99 4.19 16.07
CA HIS A 71 1.47 5.35 16.78
C HIS A 71 2.45 6.53 16.74
N GLN A 72 3.74 6.31 16.99
CA GLN A 72 4.74 7.37 17.00
C GLN A 72 4.88 8.06 15.64
N ASN A 73 4.89 7.30 14.53
CA ASN A 73 4.97 7.87 13.19
C ASN A 73 3.70 8.65 12.83
N LEU A 74 2.53 8.09 13.13
CA LEU A 74 1.23 8.70 12.83
C LEU A 74 0.88 9.91 13.73
N SER A 75 1.54 10.07 14.87
CA SER A 75 1.42 11.26 15.73
C SER A 75 2.18 12.47 15.18
N ARG A 76 3.13 12.27 14.25
CA ARG A 76 3.93 13.35 13.65
C ARG A 76 3.34 13.86 12.35
N GLN A 77 2.75 12.97 11.56
CA GLN A 77 2.24 13.24 10.22
C GLN A 77 1.10 12.27 9.93
N SER A 78 0.09 12.74 9.21
CA SER A 78 -1.02 11.89 8.77
C SER A 78 -0.69 11.21 7.45
N TYR A 79 -1.08 9.95 7.35
CA TYR A 79 -0.82 9.09 6.20
C TYR A 79 -2.10 8.41 5.73
N ILE A 80 -2.07 7.89 4.50
CA ILE A 80 -3.02 6.91 4.02
C ILE A 80 -2.53 5.53 4.48
N LEU A 81 -3.35 4.84 5.26
CA LEU A 81 -3.13 3.48 5.72
C LEU A 81 -3.85 2.46 4.84
N GLN A 82 -3.36 1.23 4.85
CA GLN A 82 -3.96 0.11 4.13
C GLN A 82 -4.41 -0.95 5.12
N ALA A 83 -5.68 -1.36 5.07
CA ALA A 83 -6.13 -2.62 5.64
C ALA A 83 -6.23 -3.64 4.49
N ARG A 84 -5.52 -4.76 4.62
CA ARG A 84 -5.38 -5.76 3.57
C ARG A 84 -5.99 -7.08 4.05
N TYR A 85 -6.88 -7.66 3.26
CA TYR A 85 -7.57 -8.91 3.58
C TYR A 85 -7.38 -9.89 2.43
N ASP A 86 -7.06 -11.15 2.75
CA ASP A 86 -6.94 -12.17 1.72
C ASP A 86 -8.32 -12.59 1.22
N VAL A 87 -8.41 -12.77 -0.10
CA VAL A 87 -9.65 -13.01 -0.84
C VAL A 87 -9.45 -14.20 -1.76
N SER A 88 -10.45 -15.09 -1.80
CA SER A 88 -10.55 -16.16 -2.79
C SER A 88 -11.55 -15.76 -3.88
N LYS A 89 -11.14 -15.88 -5.15
CA LYS A 89 -12.02 -15.61 -6.31
C LYS A 89 -13.30 -16.44 -6.29
N GLN A 90 -13.22 -17.69 -5.80
CA GLN A 90 -14.32 -18.64 -5.83
C GLN A 90 -15.30 -18.44 -4.65
N ARG A 91 -14.78 -18.03 -3.49
CA ARG A 91 -15.56 -17.94 -2.25
C ARG A 91 -16.11 -16.54 -1.99
N ASP A 92 -15.30 -15.52 -2.23
CA ASP A 92 -15.51 -14.18 -1.69
C ASP A 92 -15.94 -13.16 -2.75
N MET A 93 -16.01 -13.56 -4.03
CA MET A 93 -16.31 -12.65 -5.15
C MET A 93 -17.50 -13.12 -5.99
N GLY A 94 -18.29 -12.16 -6.47
CA GLY A 94 -19.43 -12.43 -7.35
C GLY A 94 -20.78 -12.54 -6.62
N PRO A 95 -21.87 -12.80 -7.36
CA PRO A 95 -23.24 -12.65 -6.85
C PRO A 95 -23.64 -13.67 -5.78
N GLN A 96 -22.92 -14.80 -5.70
CA GLN A 96 -23.17 -15.87 -4.72
C GLN A 96 -22.24 -15.79 -3.51
N ALA A 97 -21.31 -14.83 -3.49
CA ALA A 97 -20.35 -14.69 -2.41
C ALA A 97 -21.04 -14.15 -1.15
N VAL A 98 -20.69 -14.71 0.00
CA VAL A 98 -21.11 -14.19 1.29
C VAL A 98 -20.33 -12.90 1.57
N ALA A 99 -21.03 -11.86 2.01
CA ALA A 99 -20.41 -10.60 2.39
C ALA A 99 -19.33 -10.83 3.47
N MET A 100 -18.12 -10.33 3.20
CA MET A 100 -17.01 -10.44 4.15
C MET A 100 -17.20 -9.43 5.29
N ASP A 101 -17.31 -9.94 6.53
CA ASP A 101 -17.26 -9.08 7.70
C ASP A 101 -15.82 -8.66 8.00
N LEU A 102 -15.47 -7.44 7.58
CA LEU A 102 -14.14 -6.86 7.75
C LEU A 102 -13.75 -6.65 9.23
N ASN A 103 -14.70 -6.62 10.17
CA ASN A 103 -14.35 -6.52 11.60
C ASN A 103 -14.01 -7.88 12.21
N SER A 104 -14.63 -8.95 11.74
CA SER A 104 -14.36 -10.32 12.22
C SER A 104 -13.19 -10.98 11.50
N THR A 105 -12.95 -10.61 10.24
CA THR A 105 -11.89 -11.18 9.39
C THR A 105 -10.52 -10.62 9.78
N PRO A 106 -9.52 -11.48 10.11
CA PRO A 106 -8.15 -11.02 10.30
C PRO A 106 -7.58 -10.43 9.02
N GLY A 107 -6.90 -9.29 9.14
CA GLY A 107 -6.21 -8.63 8.04
C GLY A 107 -4.83 -8.13 8.45
N ILE A 108 -4.20 -7.40 7.55
CA ILE A 108 -2.90 -6.75 7.76
C ILE A 108 -3.12 -5.25 7.75
N LEU A 109 -2.69 -4.56 8.82
CA LEU A 109 -2.59 -3.11 8.81
C LEU A 109 -1.20 -2.73 8.31
N ARG A 110 -1.14 -2.04 7.17
CA ARG A 110 0.10 -1.60 6.53
C ARG A 110 0.21 -0.08 6.52
N TRP A 111 1.37 0.39 6.98
CA TRP A 111 1.86 1.76 6.84
C TRP A 111 3.18 1.75 6.09
N THR A 112 3.35 2.69 5.18
CA THR A 112 4.60 2.94 4.46
C THR A 112 4.90 4.43 4.47
N ASP A 113 6.11 4.80 4.82
CA ASP A 113 6.56 6.19 4.89
C ASP A 113 6.86 6.78 3.50
N PHE A 114 7.04 8.09 3.44
CA PHE A 114 7.58 8.76 2.26
C PHE A 114 9.04 8.33 2.06
N PRO A 115 9.45 7.90 0.84
CA PRO A 115 10.82 7.44 0.66
C PRO A 115 11.88 8.50 0.90
N ASP A 116 13.01 8.05 1.45
CA ASP A 116 14.16 8.88 1.70
C ASP A 116 14.68 9.49 0.39
N PRO A 117 15.33 10.67 0.42
CA PRO A 117 16.00 11.19 -0.74
C PRO A 117 17.01 10.16 -1.27
N PRO A 118 17.11 9.98 -2.60
CA PRO A 118 18.07 9.05 -3.16
C PRO A 118 19.50 9.44 -2.81
N HIS A 119 20.30 8.45 -2.41
CA HIS A 119 21.73 8.59 -2.17
C HIS A 119 22.50 7.75 -3.18
N GLY A 120 23.23 8.39 -4.10
CA GLY A 120 24.08 7.70 -5.08
C GLY A 120 23.34 7.06 -6.27
N ARG A 121 24.05 6.17 -6.99
CA ARG A 121 23.54 5.33 -8.08
C ARG A 121 23.96 3.88 -7.79
N PRO A 122 23.11 2.85 -8.00
CA PRO A 122 21.76 2.91 -8.56
C PRO A 122 20.73 3.54 -7.61
N LEU A 123 19.66 4.08 -8.19
CA LEU A 123 18.53 4.66 -7.44
C LEU A 123 17.69 3.53 -6.83
N ILE A 124 18.05 3.11 -5.63
CA ILE A 124 17.27 2.20 -4.80
C ILE A 124 16.32 3.04 -3.94
N ILE A 125 15.03 2.70 -3.97
CA ILE A 125 14.06 3.37 -3.11
C ILE A 125 14.15 2.72 -1.73
N GLN A 126 14.31 3.52 -0.69
CA GLN A 126 14.26 3.07 0.70
C GLN A 126 13.20 3.86 1.47
N ARG A 127 12.44 3.17 2.32
CA ARG A 127 11.49 3.81 3.23
C ARG A 127 11.22 2.96 4.45
N LYS A 128 10.71 3.60 5.51
CA LYS A 128 10.14 2.89 6.65
C LYS A 128 8.81 2.26 6.28
N PHE A 129 8.52 1.12 6.90
CA PHE A 129 7.20 0.51 6.85
C PHE A 129 6.90 -0.23 8.16
N VAL A 130 5.60 -0.47 8.38
CA VAL A 130 5.05 -1.28 9.46
C VAL A 130 3.92 -2.12 8.88
N ASP A 131 4.05 -3.44 8.97
CA ASP A 131 2.98 -4.40 8.69
C ASP A 131 2.60 -5.12 9.99
N ILE A 132 1.37 -4.92 10.44
CA ILE A 132 0.81 -5.59 11.62
C ILE A 132 -0.16 -6.67 11.14
N TRP A 133 0.27 -7.92 11.24
CA TRP A 133 -0.45 -9.09 10.74
C TRP A 133 -1.54 -9.57 11.69
N GLU A 134 -2.52 -10.31 11.15
CA GLU A 134 -3.58 -11.00 11.90
C GLU A 134 -4.43 -10.08 12.78
N GLN A 135 -4.63 -8.83 12.37
CA GLN A 135 -5.41 -7.85 13.12
C GLN A 135 -6.89 -7.92 12.72
N LYS A 136 -7.77 -8.01 13.72
CA LYS A 136 -9.23 -7.89 13.54
C LYS A 136 -9.69 -6.46 13.83
N LYS A 137 -10.96 -6.18 13.54
CA LYS A 137 -11.63 -4.90 13.83
C LYS A 137 -10.93 -3.68 13.22
N LEU A 138 -10.14 -3.87 12.17
CA LEU A 138 -9.40 -2.77 11.53
C LEU A 138 -10.31 -1.60 11.12
N PRO A 139 -11.53 -1.81 10.54
CA PRO A 139 -12.44 -0.70 10.26
C PRO A 139 -12.84 0.08 11.51
N CYS A 140 -13.11 -0.60 12.62
CA CYS A 140 -13.39 0.05 13.90
C CYS A 140 -12.17 0.79 14.46
N VAL A 141 -10.97 0.19 14.43
CA VAL A 141 -9.73 0.88 14.84
C VAL A 141 -9.51 2.16 14.03
N MET A 142 -9.72 2.11 12.72
CA MET A 142 -9.61 3.31 11.86
C MET A 142 -10.64 4.38 12.26
N ARG A 143 -11.91 3.99 12.40
CA ARG A 143 -13.02 4.90 12.77
C ARG A 143 -12.78 5.57 14.13
N ASP A 144 -12.39 4.78 15.13
CA ASP A 144 -12.10 5.22 16.50
C ASP A 144 -10.97 6.24 16.58
N ASN A 145 -10.07 6.25 15.59
CA ASN A 145 -8.93 7.15 15.47
C ASN A 145 -9.12 8.22 14.37
N GLN A 146 -10.36 8.47 13.94
CA GLN A 146 -10.73 9.51 12.97
C GLN A 146 -10.12 9.33 11.57
N TYR A 147 -9.73 8.10 11.23
CA TYR A 147 -9.39 7.76 9.86
C TYR A 147 -10.66 7.60 9.03
N ARG A 148 -10.65 8.19 7.84
CA ARG A 148 -11.78 8.15 6.90
C ARG A 148 -11.49 7.17 5.79
N TYR A 149 -12.46 6.34 5.45
CA TYR A 149 -12.36 5.52 4.24
C TYR A 149 -12.15 6.43 3.02
N LYS A 150 -11.22 6.03 2.14
CA LYS A 150 -10.84 6.79 0.94
C LYS A 150 -11.24 6.04 -0.32
N SER A 151 -10.85 4.79 -0.42
CA SER A 151 -11.08 3.93 -1.58
C SER A 151 -10.72 2.50 -1.25
N GLU A 152 -10.98 1.60 -2.18
CA GLU A 152 -10.49 0.24 -2.14
C GLU A 152 -10.24 -0.32 -3.53
N VAL A 153 -9.37 -1.33 -3.60
CA VAL A 153 -8.98 -2.04 -4.82
C VAL A 153 -8.82 -3.53 -4.53
N MET A 154 -8.90 -4.35 -5.57
CA MET A 154 -8.31 -5.68 -5.55
C MET A 154 -6.84 -5.60 -5.96
N GLU A 155 -5.99 -6.35 -5.27
CA GLU A 155 -4.59 -6.53 -5.66
C GLU A 155 -4.32 -8.02 -5.88
N GLN A 156 -3.74 -8.34 -7.04
CA GLN A 156 -3.20 -9.66 -7.36
C GLN A 156 -1.69 -9.62 -7.26
N GLN A 157 -1.11 -10.64 -6.66
CA GLN A 157 0.32 -10.75 -6.45
C GLN A 157 0.84 -12.15 -6.82
N TYR A 158 2.01 -12.21 -7.42
CA TYR A 158 2.84 -13.42 -7.49
C TYR A 158 4.14 -13.16 -6.76
N ARG A 159 4.42 -13.95 -5.72
CA ARG A 159 5.60 -13.81 -4.87
C ARG A 159 6.58 -14.96 -5.04
N PHE A 160 7.86 -14.60 -5.01
CA PHE A 160 8.99 -15.51 -4.98
C PHE A 160 9.99 -15.03 -3.93
N PHE A 161 10.75 -15.96 -3.36
CA PHE A 161 11.72 -15.69 -2.31
C PHE A 161 13.03 -16.36 -2.63
N ARG A 162 14.13 -15.62 -2.52
CA ARG A 162 15.49 -16.15 -2.59
C ARG A 162 16.30 -15.51 -1.49
N GLU A 163 16.74 -16.32 -0.53
CA GLU A 163 17.39 -15.84 0.70
C GLU A 163 16.51 -14.78 1.39
N GLU A 164 17.04 -13.56 1.59
CA GLU A 164 16.34 -12.42 2.20
C GLU A 164 15.66 -11.49 1.18
N THR A 165 15.65 -11.86 -0.11
CA THR A 165 15.01 -11.05 -1.16
C THR A 165 13.63 -11.59 -1.52
N GLU A 166 12.65 -10.69 -1.54
CA GLU A 166 11.31 -10.91 -2.08
C GLU A 166 11.21 -10.36 -3.51
N PHE A 167 10.74 -11.18 -4.44
CA PHE A 167 10.33 -10.75 -5.78
C PHE A 167 8.81 -10.78 -5.84
N CYS A 168 8.19 -9.66 -6.17
CA CYS A 168 6.75 -9.50 -6.07
C CYS A 168 6.21 -8.82 -7.32
N LEU A 169 5.54 -9.59 -8.18
CA LEU A 169 4.77 -9.07 -9.30
C LEU A 169 3.39 -8.69 -8.77
N THR A 170 3.00 -7.43 -8.93
CA THR A 170 1.70 -6.94 -8.46
C THR A 170 0.91 -6.28 -9.56
N ARG A 171 -0.41 -6.47 -9.53
CA ARG A 171 -1.37 -5.74 -10.36
C ARG A 171 -2.59 -5.38 -9.52
N GLN A 172 -3.09 -4.16 -9.72
CA GLN A 172 -4.25 -3.66 -8.99
C GLN A 172 -5.43 -3.45 -9.93
N TYR A 173 -6.63 -3.64 -9.38
CA TYR A 173 -7.89 -3.49 -10.08
C TYR A 173 -8.89 -2.69 -9.25
N PHE A 174 -9.57 -1.75 -9.89
CA PHE A 174 -10.74 -1.09 -9.35
C PHE A 174 -11.91 -2.08 -9.22
N LEU A 175 -12.68 -1.92 -8.13
CA LEU A 175 -13.89 -2.73 -7.87
C LEU A 175 -15.12 -2.26 -8.68
N GLY A 176 -14.96 -1.24 -9.50
CA GLY A 176 -16.00 -0.73 -10.39
C GLY A 176 -15.40 0.05 -11.54
N SER A 177 -16.26 0.65 -12.35
CA SER A 177 -15.84 1.48 -13.48
C SER A 177 -14.87 2.59 -13.03
N ILE A 178 -13.85 2.87 -13.85
CA ILE A 178 -12.90 3.97 -13.63
C ILE A 178 -13.59 5.34 -13.44
N SER A 179 -14.78 5.51 -14.03
CA SER A 179 -15.61 6.71 -13.84
C SER A 179 -15.98 6.96 -12.38
N ASN A 180 -15.97 5.93 -11.54
CA ASN A 180 -16.30 6.05 -10.11
C ASN A 180 -15.14 6.60 -9.28
N TYR A 181 -13.94 6.64 -9.86
CA TYR A 181 -12.70 7.05 -9.20
C TYR A 181 -12.15 8.38 -9.74
N THR A 182 -12.84 9.00 -10.71
CA THR A 182 -12.46 10.31 -11.27
C THR A 182 -12.99 11.44 -10.38
N PRO A 183 -12.17 12.45 -10.02
CA PRO A 183 -12.61 13.53 -9.15
C PRO A 183 -13.48 14.51 -9.94
N LEU A 184 -14.79 14.37 -9.80
CA LEU A 184 -15.77 15.43 -10.08
C LEU A 184 -16.46 15.75 -8.77
N GLU A 185 -16.44 17.02 -8.40
CA GLU A 185 -16.74 17.65 -7.10
C GLU A 185 -18.15 17.39 -6.53
N SER A 186 -18.91 16.44 -7.09
CA SER A 186 -20.34 16.28 -6.85
C SER A 186 -20.84 14.84 -6.68
N ARG A 187 -19.96 13.84 -6.56
CA ARG A 187 -20.42 12.47 -6.24
C ARG A 187 -20.39 12.19 -4.74
N GLN A 188 -21.48 11.57 -4.26
CA GLN A 188 -21.53 10.91 -2.95
C GLN A 188 -20.32 9.97 -2.85
N HIS A 189 -19.26 10.40 -2.19
CA HIS A 189 -18.15 9.52 -1.89
C HIS A 189 -18.69 8.41 -1.00
N GLN A 190 -18.50 7.15 -1.42
CA GLN A 190 -18.75 6.01 -0.56
C GLN A 190 -18.05 6.27 0.77
N SER A 191 -18.79 6.26 1.86
CA SER A 191 -18.27 6.50 3.20
C SER A 191 -17.69 5.24 3.83
N GLU A 192 -17.99 4.07 3.27
CA GLU A 192 -17.61 2.76 3.78
C GLU A 192 -17.21 1.81 2.64
N PRO A 193 -16.39 0.78 2.93
CA PRO A 193 -16.05 -0.26 1.97
C PRO A 193 -17.28 -1.06 1.51
N LEU A 194 -17.23 -1.61 0.29
CA LEU A 194 -18.28 -2.47 -0.27
C LEU A 194 -18.58 -3.68 0.63
N ALA A 195 -19.86 -3.95 0.90
CA ALA A 195 -20.23 -5.14 1.65
C ALA A 195 -19.95 -6.44 0.87
N THR A 196 -20.20 -6.42 -0.44
CA THR A 196 -20.03 -7.55 -1.36
C THR A 196 -19.07 -7.20 -2.47
N LEU A 197 -18.15 -8.10 -2.80
CA LEU A 197 -17.19 -7.89 -3.88
C LEU A 197 -17.79 -8.27 -5.25
N PRO A 198 -17.50 -7.49 -6.30
CA PRO A 198 -17.90 -7.85 -7.67
C PRO A 198 -17.19 -9.14 -8.12
N SER A 199 -17.65 -9.73 -9.21
CA SER A 199 -16.96 -10.87 -9.83
C SER A 199 -15.57 -10.46 -10.36
N TRP A 200 -14.63 -11.41 -10.41
CA TRP A 200 -13.28 -11.16 -10.91
C TRP A 200 -13.27 -10.59 -12.34
N GLU A 201 -14.09 -11.15 -13.22
CA GLU A 201 -14.16 -10.75 -14.64
C GLU A 201 -14.72 -9.33 -14.86
N SER A 202 -15.37 -8.74 -13.85
CA SER A 202 -15.92 -7.38 -13.92
C SER A 202 -14.97 -6.30 -13.39
N LEU A 203 -13.80 -6.69 -12.89
CA LEU A 203 -12.82 -5.75 -12.36
C LEU A 203 -12.17 -4.95 -13.48
N THR A 204 -11.84 -3.68 -13.21
CA THR A 204 -11.14 -2.81 -14.17
C THR A 204 -9.68 -2.62 -13.74
N PRO A 205 -8.67 -2.93 -14.57
CA PRO A 205 -7.27 -2.68 -14.23
C PRO A 205 -7.02 -1.21 -13.85
N VAL A 206 -6.18 -0.97 -12.84
CA VAL A 206 -5.77 0.39 -12.44
C VAL A 206 -4.81 1.00 -13.47
N ASP A 207 -3.84 0.21 -13.95
CA ASP A 207 -3.02 0.60 -15.10
C ASP A 207 -3.80 0.32 -16.39
N MET A 208 -4.06 1.36 -17.19
CA MET A 208 -4.75 1.23 -18.48
C MET A 208 -3.96 0.42 -19.50
N GLN A 209 -2.64 0.32 -19.33
CA GLN A 209 -1.78 -0.57 -20.12
C GLN A 209 -1.78 -2.01 -19.57
N ASN A 210 -2.48 -2.25 -18.45
CA ASN A 210 -2.63 -3.53 -17.78
C ASN A 210 -1.29 -4.20 -17.43
N ARG A 211 -0.23 -3.43 -17.22
CA ARG A 211 1.10 -3.98 -16.92
C ARG A 211 1.15 -4.54 -15.49
N TRP A 212 2.10 -5.43 -15.28
CA TRP A 212 2.53 -5.86 -13.96
C TRP A 212 3.65 -4.97 -13.47
N ILE A 213 3.68 -4.73 -12.16
CA ILE A 213 4.78 -4.04 -11.49
C ILE A 213 5.58 -5.09 -10.74
N LEU A 214 6.82 -5.31 -11.17
CA LEU A 214 7.78 -6.13 -10.42
C LEU A 214 8.48 -5.26 -9.38
N HIS A 215 8.35 -5.64 -8.12
CA HIS A 215 9.20 -5.14 -7.05
C HIS A 215 10.20 -6.21 -6.62
N VAL A 216 11.48 -5.85 -6.55
CA VAL A 216 12.53 -6.66 -5.92
C VAL A 216 12.86 -5.99 -4.60
N LYS A 217 12.58 -6.64 -3.47
CA LYS A 217 12.60 -6.03 -2.14
C LYS A 217 13.51 -6.77 -1.18
N VAL A 218 14.15 -6.01 -0.29
CA VAL A 218 14.84 -6.52 0.90
C VAL A 218 14.30 -5.77 2.11
N HIS A 219 14.02 -6.50 3.19
CA HIS A 219 13.53 -5.93 4.44
C HIS A 219 14.62 -5.92 5.50
N VAL A 220 14.81 -4.77 6.16
CA VAL A 220 15.76 -4.59 7.26
C VAL A 220 14.98 -4.32 8.54
N LEU A 221 15.14 -5.19 9.54
CA LEU A 221 14.34 -5.17 10.76
C LEU A 221 14.68 -3.97 11.66
N GLN A 222 15.97 -3.61 11.76
CA GLN A 222 16.47 -2.58 12.67
C GLN A 222 17.02 -1.38 11.89
N ASP A 223 16.42 -0.21 12.09
CA ASP A 223 16.85 1.05 11.47
C ASP A 223 18.14 1.62 12.07
N SER A 224 18.50 1.19 13.28
CA SER A 224 19.69 1.65 13.99
C SER A 224 21.01 1.07 13.48
N LYS A 225 20.99 0.23 12.43
CA LYS A 225 22.16 -0.48 11.92
C LYS A 225 22.47 -0.08 10.46
N PRO A 226 23.30 0.95 10.24
CA PRO A 226 23.64 1.41 8.89
C PRO A 226 24.34 0.34 8.04
N ASP A 227 25.07 -0.59 8.67
CA ASP A 227 25.74 -1.68 7.95
C ASP A 227 24.76 -2.70 7.36
N GLU A 228 23.62 -2.96 8.02
CA GLU A 228 22.56 -3.84 7.48
C GLU A 228 21.87 -3.18 6.28
N LEU A 229 21.64 -1.86 6.32
CA LEU A 229 21.12 -1.09 5.19
C LEU A 229 22.09 -1.12 4.00
N ARG A 230 23.40 -0.94 4.23
CA ARG A 230 24.41 -1.02 3.17
C ARG A 230 24.43 -2.41 2.53
N LYS A 231 24.42 -3.47 3.35
CA LYS A 231 24.36 -4.85 2.85
C LYS A 231 23.12 -5.08 1.98
N ALA A 232 21.95 -4.58 2.39
CA ALA A 232 20.72 -4.68 1.59
C ALA A 232 20.82 -3.92 0.25
N GLN A 233 21.48 -2.75 0.23
CA GLN A 233 21.74 -2.00 -1.00
C GLN A 233 22.70 -2.74 -1.94
N ASP A 234 23.77 -3.32 -1.41
CA ASP A 234 24.74 -4.10 -2.18
C ASP A 234 24.06 -5.35 -2.78
N GLN A 235 23.22 -6.04 -1.98
CA GLN A 235 22.42 -7.17 -2.44
C GLN A 235 21.48 -6.79 -3.58
N LEU A 236 20.70 -5.72 -3.45
CA LEU A 236 19.82 -5.25 -4.52
C LEU A 236 20.60 -4.83 -5.77
N THR A 237 21.79 -4.27 -5.61
CA THR A 237 22.66 -3.91 -6.74
C THR A 237 23.17 -5.16 -7.46
N ALA A 238 23.58 -6.20 -6.73
CA ALA A 238 23.98 -7.47 -7.32
C ALA A 238 22.82 -8.14 -8.08
N ILE A 239 21.62 -8.16 -7.47
CA ILE A 239 20.42 -8.72 -8.11
C ILE A 239 20.02 -7.92 -9.34
N LYS A 240 20.18 -6.59 -9.31
CA LYS A 240 19.95 -5.76 -10.50
C LYS A 240 20.82 -6.19 -11.68
N THR A 241 22.10 -6.45 -11.44
CA THR A 241 23.04 -6.93 -12.47
C THR A 241 22.67 -8.34 -12.94
N GLU A 242 22.26 -9.22 -12.04
CA GLU A 242 21.86 -10.59 -12.39
C GLU A 242 20.59 -10.63 -13.25
N LEU A 243 19.65 -9.72 -13.01
CA LEU A 243 18.41 -9.58 -13.76
C LEU A 243 18.56 -8.75 -15.05
N GLU A 244 19.74 -8.23 -15.34
CA GLU A 244 19.99 -7.42 -16.53
C GLU A 244 19.70 -8.23 -17.80
N GLY A 245 19.01 -7.61 -18.75
CA GLY A 245 18.53 -8.26 -19.98
C GLY A 245 17.21 -9.02 -19.82
N ALA A 246 16.84 -9.47 -18.61
CA ALA A 246 15.53 -10.07 -18.34
C ALA A 246 14.49 -9.03 -17.87
N PHE A 247 14.91 -8.09 -17.02
CA PHE A 247 14.04 -7.02 -16.52
C PHE A 247 14.73 -5.66 -16.57
N GLU A 248 13.99 -4.64 -17.02
CA GLU A 248 14.48 -3.26 -17.02
C GLU A 248 14.16 -2.58 -15.67
N LEU A 249 15.04 -2.77 -14.68
CA LEU A 249 14.88 -2.19 -13.34
C LEU A 249 15.18 -0.69 -13.35
N LYS A 250 14.14 0.11 -13.14
CA LYS A 250 14.15 1.58 -13.18
C LYS A 250 13.90 2.20 -11.81
N ALA A 251 14.38 3.43 -11.70
CA ALA A 251 14.00 4.30 -10.60
C ALA A 251 12.63 4.91 -10.89
N ILE A 252 11.72 4.83 -9.93
CA ILE A 252 10.49 5.59 -9.93
C ILE A 252 10.69 6.81 -9.02
N ASP A 253 10.13 7.97 -9.41
CA ASP A 253 10.17 9.15 -8.55
C ASP A 253 9.52 8.83 -7.20
N ARG A 254 10.23 9.10 -6.10
CA ARG A 254 9.75 8.84 -4.74
C ARG A 254 8.39 9.46 -4.42
N LYS A 255 8.00 10.55 -5.11
CA LYS A 255 6.69 11.19 -4.98
C LYS A 255 5.55 10.26 -5.40
N ALA A 256 5.79 9.32 -6.31
CA ALA A 256 4.80 8.30 -6.68
C ALA A 256 4.47 7.36 -5.50
N HIS A 257 5.33 7.31 -4.49
CA HIS A 257 5.18 6.50 -3.29
C HIS A 257 4.78 7.32 -2.06
N ASP A 258 4.45 8.61 -2.23
CA ASP A 258 4.05 9.48 -1.12
C ASP A 258 2.64 9.17 -0.65
N THR A 259 2.54 8.65 0.57
CA THR A 259 1.29 8.31 1.24
C THR A 259 0.83 9.39 2.22
N ARG A 260 1.58 10.49 2.37
CA ARG A 260 1.24 11.56 3.31
C ARG A 260 -0.02 12.27 2.89
N VAL A 261 -0.86 12.58 3.87
CA VAL A 261 -2.01 13.47 3.68
C VAL A 261 -1.48 14.90 3.69
N ALA A 262 -1.72 15.63 2.60
CA ALA A 262 -1.38 17.05 2.54
C ALA A 262 -2.06 17.78 3.70
N LEU A 263 -1.28 18.54 4.48
CA LEU A 263 -1.84 19.43 5.48
C LEU A 263 -2.69 20.45 4.74
N GLN A 264 -4.00 20.45 4.98
CA GLN A 264 -4.84 21.54 4.50
C GLN A 264 -4.29 22.83 5.13
N PRO A 265 -3.91 23.85 4.32
CA PRO A 265 -3.53 25.13 4.89
C PRO A 265 -4.71 25.61 5.73
N GLN A 266 -4.47 25.85 7.02
CA GLN A 266 -5.45 26.50 7.87
C GLN A 266 -5.81 27.83 7.20
N GLY A 267 -7.10 27.96 6.86
CA GLY A 267 -7.73 29.07 6.16
C GLY A 267 -6.82 30.23 5.75
N VAL A 268 -6.48 30.30 4.47
CA VAL A 268 -6.62 31.60 3.83
C VAL A 268 -8.12 31.87 3.88
N GLN A 269 -8.57 32.69 4.84
CA GLN A 269 -9.90 33.27 4.79
C GLN A 269 -10.08 33.75 3.35
N ALA A 270 -11.06 33.19 2.64
CA ALA A 270 -11.42 33.70 1.33
C ALA A 270 -11.70 35.19 1.51
N LEU A 271 -10.80 36.03 0.98
CA LEU A 271 -11.01 37.47 0.97
C LEU A 271 -12.37 37.71 0.32
N PRO A 272 -13.26 38.52 0.92
CA PRO A 272 -14.59 38.72 0.37
C PRO A 272 -14.47 39.26 -1.06
N ASN A 273 -15.00 38.49 -2.02
CA ASN A 273 -14.86 38.74 -3.46
C ASN A 273 -15.56 40.02 -3.98
N LYS A 274 -16.06 40.91 -3.13
CA LYS A 274 -16.66 42.19 -3.53
C LYS A 274 -16.45 43.26 -2.47
N VAL A 275 -15.53 44.18 -2.73
CA VAL A 275 -15.59 45.53 -2.17
C VAL A 275 -16.58 46.30 -3.03
N ILE A 276 -17.78 46.57 -2.51
CA ILE A 276 -18.69 47.54 -3.13
C ILE A 276 -18.14 48.92 -2.76
N LEU A 277 -17.47 49.57 -3.71
CA LEU A 277 -17.19 50.99 -3.63
C LEU A 277 -18.52 51.72 -3.83
N GLY A 278 -19.07 52.27 -2.75
CA GLY A 278 -20.22 53.16 -2.81
C GLY A 278 -19.88 54.39 -3.65
N LYS A 279 -20.74 54.71 -4.61
CA LYS A 279 -20.72 56.01 -5.30
C LYS A 279 -21.46 57.01 -4.43
N ASN A 280 -20.77 58.08 -4.03
CA ASN A 280 -21.38 59.38 -3.77
C ASN A 280 -21.10 60.27 -4.97
#